data_AF-A0A3B9IDX5-F1
#
_entry.id   AF-A0A3B9IDX5-F1
#
_cell.length_a   1.000
_cell.length_b   1.000
_cell.length_c   1.000
_cell.angle_alpha   90.00
_cell.angle_beta   90.00
_cell.angle_gamma   90.00
#
_symmetry.space_group_name_H-M   'P 1'
#
loop_
_entity.id
_entity.type
_entity.pdbx_description
1 polymer ?
#
loop_
_entity_poly.entity_id
_entity_poly.type
_entity_poly.pdbx_seq_one_letter_code
_entity_poly.pdbx_strand_id
1 'polypeptide(L)'
;MPADSGAVEAVAPGRIRLPAGIDLVTAFAGLAAHGDDGLVRLDGDRLYTIERIERAPVAVETVLTPDARGDLQVTVETGAVDLLEIATRAIAARLHLPGAAFAALAAEDPVIGRIAAAQGVRPTLLYPEPMVVMLRTISAQLVNLAWAATTRRRLAEAFGIRRPVGSGWVIDIDPARIAAIDPDDIKALQFTGAKARAIVSVARAIVDGRLDAAAMAAADTPEIRRRLTAIPGIGDWTADWVLARGLGRPVVATGDLGVRKAVARAYHDAEIISAAEVARTTAHWGEAALDAQTLLLSTLGAAGAEGATPRLARKRAAATPPEEKRP
;
A
#
# COMPACT_ATOMS: atom_id res chain seq x y z
N MET A 1 29.74 -18.42 -0.75
CA MET A 1 28.36 -18.47 -0.24
C MET A 1 27.98 -17.10 0.27
N PRO A 2 27.10 -16.33 -0.39
CA PRO A 2 26.54 -15.15 0.24
C PRO A 2 25.39 -15.56 1.16
N ALA A 3 25.28 -14.81 2.26
CA ALA A 3 24.31 -15.00 3.32
C ALA A 3 22.87 -14.80 2.83
N ASP A 4 21.99 -15.61 3.41
CA ASP A 4 20.54 -15.69 3.25
C ASP A 4 19.88 -14.29 3.27
N SER A 5 19.40 -13.86 2.11
CA SER A 5 18.92 -12.50 1.86
C SER A 5 17.44 -12.38 2.24
N GLY A 6 17.12 -12.01 3.48
CA GLY A 6 15.97 -11.20 3.93
C GLY A 6 14.57 -11.35 3.29
N ALA A 7 14.28 -12.44 2.58
CA ALA A 7 13.07 -12.58 1.79
C ALA A 7 11.91 -13.08 2.64
N VAL A 8 10.71 -12.56 2.37
CA VAL A 8 9.48 -13.08 2.96
C VAL A 8 9.16 -14.41 2.29
N GLU A 9 9.23 -15.50 3.06
CA GLU A 9 9.03 -16.83 2.53
C GLU A 9 7.76 -17.48 3.08
N ALA A 10 6.96 -18.06 2.18
CA ALA A 10 5.89 -18.97 2.54
C ALA A 10 6.51 -20.32 2.96
N VAL A 11 6.51 -20.61 4.26
CA VAL A 11 7.19 -21.78 4.83
C VAL A 11 6.29 -23.02 4.91
N ALA A 12 4.97 -22.80 4.87
CA ALA A 12 3.95 -23.83 4.76
C ALA A 12 2.63 -23.16 4.31
N PRO A 13 1.64 -23.92 3.80
CA PRO A 13 0.30 -23.38 3.59
C PRO A 13 -0.24 -22.69 4.86
N GLY A 14 -0.65 -21.44 4.72
CA GLY A 14 -1.15 -20.61 5.81
C GLY A 14 -0.07 -19.97 6.69
N ARG A 15 1.23 -20.17 6.43
CA ARG A 15 2.31 -19.64 7.28
C ARG A 15 3.41 -18.97 6.48
N ILE A 16 3.74 -17.75 6.88
CA ILE A 16 4.84 -16.96 6.34
C ILE A 16 5.84 -16.67 7.46
N ARG A 17 7.13 -16.82 7.15
CA ARG A 17 8.23 -16.45 8.03
C ARG A 17 8.77 -15.08 7.63
N LEU A 18 8.91 -14.20 8.61
CA LEU A 18 9.60 -12.92 8.46
C LEU A 18 11.01 -13.01 9.05
N PRO A 19 11.95 -12.21 8.55
CA PRO A 19 13.19 -11.92 9.26
C PRO A 19 12.93 -11.33 10.65
N ALA A 20 13.87 -11.53 11.57
CA ALA A 20 13.77 -11.00 12.92
C ALA A 20 13.74 -9.45 12.94
N GLY A 21 13.01 -8.89 13.91
CA GLY A 21 12.94 -7.43 14.11
C GLY A 21 12.10 -6.65 13.08
N ILE A 22 11.37 -7.34 12.20
CA ILE A 22 10.43 -6.70 11.28
C ILE A 22 9.13 -6.33 12.02
N ASP A 23 8.81 -5.04 12.09
CA ASP A 23 7.56 -4.53 12.66
C ASP A 23 6.56 -4.14 11.56
N LEU A 24 5.74 -5.11 11.14
CA LEU A 24 4.65 -4.87 10.17
C LEU A 24 3.52 -4.02 10.74
N VAL A 25 3.26 -4.10 12.06
CA VAL A 25 2.14 -3.39 12.69
C VAL A 25 2.38 -1.88 12.59
N THR A 26 3.57 -1.42 12.97
CA THR A 26 3.95 -0.01 12.86
C THR A 26 4.10 0.42 11.40
N ALA A 27 4.63 -0.44 10.53
CA ALA A 27 4.75 -0.13 9.11
C ALA A 27 3.37 0.06 8.45
N PHE A 28 2.37 -0.73 8.83
CA PHE A 28 1.05 -0.72 8.22
C PHE A 28 0.03 0.15 8.97
N ALA A 29 0.37 0.70 10.13
CA ALA A 29 -0.47 1.66 10.84
C ALA A 29 -0.91 2.85 9.96
N GLY A 30 -0.07 3.24 9.00
CA GLY A 30 -0.40 4.27 8.00
C GLY A 30 -1.58 3.93 7.08
N LEU A 31 -1.88 2.63 6.87
CA LEU A 31 -3.06 2.19 6.09
C LEU A 31 -4.36 2.64 6.75
N ALA A 32 -4.44 2.52 8.07
CA ALA A 32 -5.61 2.92 8.84
C ALA A 32 -5.62 4.43 9.14
N ALA A 33 -4.45 5.08 9.17
CA ALA A 33 -4.29 6.49 9.54
C ALA A 33 -5.11 7.47 8.67
N HIS A 34 -5.37 7.10 7.41
CA HIS A 34 -6.13 7.92 6.47
C HIS A 34 -7.58 7.46 6.28
N GLY A 35 -8.01 6.40 6.98
CA GLY A 35 -9.35 5.84 6.94
C GLY A 35 -9.44 4.49 6.22
N ASP A 36 -10.30 3.61 6.76
CA ASP A 36 -10.61 2.30 6.20
C ASP A 36 -11.54 2.45 4.98
N ASP A 37 -10.99 2.17 3.79
CA ASP A 37 -11.68 2.21 2.51
C ASP A 37 -12.32 0.87 2.09
N GLY A 38 -12.14 -0.18 2.89
CA GLY A 38 -12.70 -1.49 2.64
C GLY A 38 -11.92 -2.37 1.65
N LEU A 39 -10.98 -1.81 0.86
CA LEU A 39 -10.28 -2.55 -0.21
C LEU A 39 -9.06 -3.31 0.30
N VAL A 40 -8.30 -2.65 1.19
CA VAL A 40 -7.18 -3.23 1.94
C VAL A 40 -7.34 -2.72 3.36
N ARG A 41 -7.77 -3.59 4.26
CA ARG A 41 -8.18 -3.20 5.60
C ARG A 41 -7.17 -3.71 6.62
N LEU A 42 -6.77 -2.86 7.54
CA LEU A 42 -6.02 -3.25 8.72
C LEU A 42 -6.92 -2.99 9.94
N ASP A 43 -7.22 -4.03 10.70
CA ASP A 43 -7.98 -3.95 11.96
C ASP A 43 -7.18 -4.64 13.06
N GLY A 44 -6.54 -3.83 13.92
CA GLY A 44 -5.58 -4.31 14.90
C GLY A 44 -4.40 -5.02 14.22
N ASP A 45 -4.27 -6.31 14.49
CA ASP A 45 -3.25 -7.22 13.97
C ASP A 45 -3.70 -8.00 12.72
N ARG A 46 -4.86 -7.65 12.13
CA ARG A 46 -5.44 -8.38 11.00
C ARG A 46 -5.50 -7.52 9.75
N LEU A 47 -4.86 -8.01 8.69
CA LEU A 47 -4.89 -7.44 7.35
C LEU A 47 -5.88 -8.24 6.48
N TYR A 48 -6.82 -7.55 5.83
CA TYR A 48 -7.81 -8.14 4.94
C TYR A 48 -7.57 -7.65 3.52
N THR A 49 -7.46 -8.59 2.58
CA THR A 49 -7.14 -8.32 1.17
C THR A 49 -7.93 -9.22 0.22
N ILE A 50 -7.99 -8.81 -1.04
CA ILE A 50 -8.43 -9.65 -2.16
C ILE A 50 -7.21 -10.01 -2.99
N GLU A 51 -7.00 -11.31 -3.20
CA GLU A 51 -6.02 -11.85 -4.11
C GLU A 51 -6.74 -12.42 -5.35
N ARG A 52 -6.26 -12.08 -6.55
CA ARG A 52 -6.81 -12.59 -7.81
C ARG A 52 -6.03 -13.82 -8.23
N ILE A 53 -6.52 -15.00 -7.86
CA ILE A 53 -5.93 -16.29 -8.20
C ILE A 53 -6.71 -16.87 -9.36
N GLU A 54 -6.04 -17.12 -10.50
CA GLU A 54 -6.67 -17.60 -11.73
C GLU A 54 -7.88 -16.72 -12.15
N ARG A 55 -7.76 -15.41 -11.95
CA ARG A 55 -8.81 -14.37 -12.16
C ARG A 55 -9.98 -14.43 -11.17
N ALA A 56 -10.10 -15.46 -10.34
CA ALA A 56 -11.08 -15.53 -9.27
C ALA A 56 -10.65 -14.67 -8.07
N PRO A 57 -11.56 -13.89 -7.46
CA PRO A 57 -11.27 -13.14 -6.25
C PRO A 57 -11.28 -14.09 -5.05
N VAL A 58 -10.15 -14.14 -4.34
CA VAL A 58 -9.99 -14.87 -3.09
C VAL A 58 -9.82 -13.86 -1.97
N ALA A 59 -10.77 -13.83 -1.04
CA ALA A 59 -10.63 -13.04 0.16
C ALA A 59 -9.67 -13.73 1.13
N VAL A 60 -8.77 -12.94 1.70
CA VAL A 60 -7.69 -13.40 2.56
C VAL A 60 -7.64 -12.55 3.82
N GLU A 61 -7.67 -13.22 4.98
CA GLU A 61 -7.29 -12.64 6.26
C GLU A 61 -5.82 -13.01 6.52
N THR A 62 -5.02 -12.02 6.92
CA THR A 62 -3.62 -12.20 7.32
C THR A 62 -3.46 -11.70 8.74
N VAL A 63 -3.08 -12.59 9.66
CA VAL A 63 -2.95 -12.32 11.08
C VAL A 63 -1.47 -12.13 11.43
N LEU A 64 -1.15 -11.02 12.09
CA LEU A 64 0.20 -10.57 12.42
C LEU A 64 0.45 -10.70 13.93
N THR A 65 0.91 -11.86 14.38
CA THR A 65 1.07 -12.15 15.82
C THR A 65 2.55 -12.26 16.20
N PRO A 66 3.03 -11.61 17.26
CA PRO A 66 4.38 -11.87 17.77
C PRO A 66 4.48 -13.29 18.34
N ASP A 67 5.62 -13.92 18.15
CA ASP A 67 5.94 -15.20 18.77
C ASP A 67 6.58 -15.04 20.16
N ALA A 68 7.00 -16.16 20.76
CA ALA A 68 7.63 -16.17 22.09
C ALA A 68 8.96 -15.39 22.17
N ARG A 69 9.60 -15.09 21.02
CA ARG A 69 10.81 -14.28 20.91
C ARG A 69 10.51 -12.82 20.58
N GLY A 70 9.24 -12.49 20.31
CA GLY A 70 8.79 -11.17 19.87
C GLY A 70 8.88 -10.97 18.35
N ASP A 71 9.26 -11.99 17.58
CA ASP A 71 9.29 -11.93 16.12
C ASP A 71 7.88 -12.12 15.55
N LEU A 72 7.51 -11.37 14.52
CA LEU A 72 6.17 -11.48 13.92
C LEU A 72 6.00 -12.79 13.13
N GLN A 73 5.03 -13.60 13.55
CA GLN A 73 4.45 -14.68 12.76
C GLN A 73 3.30 -14.16 11.92
N VAL A 74 3.27 -14.60 10.66
CA VAL A 74 2.24 -14.24 9.71
C VAL A 74 1.44 -15.48 9.36
N THR A 75 0.16 -15.48 9.73
CA THR A 75 -0.79 -16.55 9.42
C THR A 75 -1.75 -16.09 8.34
N VAL A 76 -2.03 -16.93 7.36
CA VAL A 76 -2.92 -16.65 6.24
C VAL A 76 -4.14 -17.56 6.33
N GLU A 77 -5.33 -16.97 6.27
CA GLU A 77 -6.60 -17.66 6.29
C GLU A 77 -7.45 -17.27 5.08
N THR A 78 -8.16 -18.24 4.51
CA THR A 78 -9.09 -18.02 3.41
C THR A 78 -10.22 -19.05 3.46
N GLY A 79 -11.41 -18.68 2.99
CA GLY A 79 -12.52 -19.62 2.81
C GLY A 79 -12.31 -20.59 1.64
N ALA A 80 -11.34 -20.32 0.75
CA ALA A 80 -10.98 -21.17 -0.37
C ALA A 80 -9.78 -22.06 0.02
N VAL A 81 -10.03 -23.10 0.82
CA VAL A 81 -8.99 -23.96 1.42
C VAL A 81 -8.04 -24.55 0.36
N ASP A 82 -8.58 -24.97 -0.78
CA ASP A 82 -7.79 -25.54 -1.89
C ASP A 82 -6.80 -24.54 -2.52
N LEU A 83 -6.99 -23.24 -2.27
CA LEU A 83 -6.13 -22.16 -2.76
C LEU A 83 -5.21 -21.58 -1.67
N LEU A 84 -5.20 -22.15 -0.45
CA LEU A 84 -4.46 -21.61 0.69
C LEU A 84 -2.97 -21.44 0.39
N GLU A 85 -2.34 -22.40 -0.27
CA GLU A 85 -0.91 -22.32 -0.61
C GLU A 85 -0.62 -21.16 -1.57
N ILE A 86 -1.45 -20.99 -2.61
CA ILE A 86 -1.31 -19.92 -3.59
C ILE A 86 -1.58 -18.56 -2.93
N ALA A 87 -2.62 -18.46 -2.08
CA ALA A 87 -2.91 -17.26 -1.30
C ALA A 87 -1.74 -16.91 -0.36
N THR A 88 -1.12 -17.91 0.27
CA THR A 88 0.04 -17.70 1.15
C THR A 88 1.22 -17.11 0.38
N ARG A 89 1.53 -17.63 -0.81
CA ARG A 89 2.56 -17.07 -1.68
C ARG A 89 2.22 -15.65 -2.15
N ALA A 90 0.95 -15.40 -2.49
CA ALA A 90 0.49 -14.08 -2.90
C ALA A 90 0.69 -13.05 -1.77
N ILE A 91 0.29 -13.36 -0.54
CA ILE A 91 0.52 -12.49 0.63
C ILE A 91 2.01 -12.27 0.88
N ALA A 92 2.84 -13.33 0.81
CA ALA A 92 4.29 -13.19 0.97
C ALA A 92 4.88 -12.19 -0.04
N ALA A 93 4.48 -12.27 -1.31
CA ALA A 93 4.93 -11.37 -2.37
C ALA A 93 4.50 -9.91 -2.18
N ARG A 94 3.48 -9.63 -1.35
CA ARG A 94 3.04 -8.27 -1.02
C ARG A 94 3.90 -7.59 0.02
N LEU A 95 4.62 -8.37 0.82
CA LEU A 95 5.43 -7.88 1.93
C LEU A 95 6.84 -7.58 1.39
N HIS A 96 7.01 -6.39 0.81
CA HIS A 96 8.31 -5.95 0.32
C HIS A 96 9.20 -5.55 1.50
N LEU A 97 10.32 -6.25 1.65
CA LEU A 97 11.32 -5.96 2.68
C LEU A 97 12.55 -5.32 2.07
N PRO A 98 13.11 -4.27 2.70
CA PRO A 98 14.37 -3.71 2.24
C PRO A 98 15.49 -4.74 2.34
N GLY A 99 16.16 -4.96 1.21
CA GLY A 99 17.16 -6.02 1.04
C GLY A 99 18.60 -5.53 1.02
N ALA A 100 19.49 -6.33 0.42
CA ALA A 100 20.91 -6.02 0.30
C ALA A 100 21.20 -4.70 -0.42
N ALA A 101 20.41 -4.35 -1.44
CA ALA A 101 20.56 -3.08 -2.15
C ALA A 101 20.31 -1.87 -1.22
N PHE A 102 19.28 -1.94 -0.37
CA PHE A 102 19.01 -0.89 0.60
C PHE A 102 20.10 -0.83 1.69
N ALA A 103 20.59 -1.97 2.16
CA ALA A 103 21.70 -2.01 3.11
C ALA A 103 22.98 -1.38 2.53
N ALA A 104 23.30 -1.64 1.26
CA ALA A 104 24.41 -1.00 0.57
C ALA A 104 24.21 0.52 0.45
N LEU A 105 23.02 0.95 0.01
CA LEU A 105 22.68 2.38 -0.05
C LEU A 105 22.80 3.06 1.32
N ALA A 106 22.32 2.44 2.39
CA ALA A 106 22.39 3.00 3.74
C ALA A 106 23.83 3.10 4.28
N ALA A 107 24.74 2.26 3.81
CA ALA A 107 26.17 2.33 4.15
C ALA A 107 26.89 3.44 3.37
N GLU A 108 26.50 3.66 2.11
CA GLU A 108 27.12 4.64 1.20
C GLU A 108 26.56 6.06 1.35
N ASP A 109 25.25 6.20 1.59
CA ASP A 109 24.54 7.47 1.77
C ASP A 109 24.32 7.79 3.26
N PRO A 110 25.07 8.75 3.85
CA PRO A 110 24.98 9.06 5.27
C PRO A 110 23.63 9.64 5.71
N VAL A 111 22.83 10.18 4.78
CA VAL A 111 21.48 10.68 5.07
C VAL A 111 20.53 9.49 5.25
N ILE A 112 20.53 8.55 4.30
CA ILE A 112 19.73 7.31 4.40
C ILE A 112 20.15 6.50 5.62
N GLY A 113 21.45 6.26 5.81
CA GLY A 113 21.97 5.50 6.95
C GLY A 113 21.55 6.07 8.30
N ARG A 114 21.60 7.39 8.46
CA ARG A 114 21.19 8.08 9.70
C ARG A 114 19.69 7.94 9.95
N ILE A 115 18.85 8.14 8.93
CA ILE A 115 17.39 8.05 9.09
C ILE A 115 16.97 6.60 9.36
N ALA A 116 17.58 5.63 8.67
CA ALA A 116 17.34 4.21 8.88
C ALA A 116 17.73 3.78 10.31
N ALA A 117 18.88 4.24 10.81
CA ALA A 117 19.29 3.97 12.19
C ALA A 117 18.35 4.58 13.24
N ALA A 118 17.78 5.77 12.97
CA ALA A 118 16.89 6.46 13.89
C ALA A 118 15.46 5.90 13.93
N GLN A 119 14.92 5.47 12.78
CA GLN A 119 13.50 5.08 12.66
C GLN A 119 13.29 3.57 12.47
N GLY A 120 14.36 2.82 12.26
CA GLY A 120 14.30 1.46 11.76
C GLY A 120 13.93 1.41 10.27
N VAL A 121 14.16 0.24 9.69
CA VAL A 121 13.86 -0.06 8.29
C VAL A 121 12.44 -0.62 8.22
N ARG A 122 11.58 -0.05 7.36
CA ARG A 122 10.15 -0.38 7.34
C ARG A 122 9.76 -1.21 6.11
N PRO A 123 9.02 -2.32 6.28
CA PRO A 123 8.37 -3.02 5.19
C PRO A 123 7.42 -2.12 4.39
N THR A 124 7.27 -2.44 3.11
CA THR A 124 6.30 -1.84 2.20
C THR A 124 5.23 -2.85 1.80
N LEU A 125 3.96 -2.52 2.06
CA LEU A 125 2.84 -3.31 1.54
C LEU A 125 2.57 -2.97 0.06
N LEU A 126 2.80 -3.92 -0.83
CA LEU A 126 2.47 -3.79 -2.24
C LEU A 126 0.97 -4.04 -2.50
N TYR A 127 0.50 -3.52 -3.64
CA TYR A 127 -0.86 -3.66 -4.16
C TYR A 127 -0.82 -4.30 -5.56
N PRO A 128 -0.52 -5.61 -5.68
CA PRO A 128 -0.34 -6.27 -6.98
C PRO A 128 -1.62 -6.34 -7.81
N GLU A 129 -2.80 -6.24 -7.18
CA GLU A 129 -4.07 -6.24 -7.91
C GLU A 129 -4.25 -4.89 -8.66
N PRO A 130 -4.31 -4.90 -10.01
CA PRO A 130 -4.29 -3.68 -10.82
C PRO A 130 -5.42 -2.70 -10.51
N MET A 131 -6.64 -3.18 -10.29
CA MET A 131 -7.78 -2.31 -10.03
C MET A 131 -7.62 -1.56 -8.70
N VAL A 132 -7.14 -2.24 -7.66
CA VAL A 132 -6.90 -1.70 -6.32
C VAL A 132 -5.80 -0.66 -6.35
N VAL A 133 -4.63 -0.95 -6.94
CA VAL A 133 -3.53 0.03 -6.98
C VAL A 133 -3.91 1.27 -7.79
N MET A 134 -4.58 1.08 -8.93
CA MET A 134 -5.04 2.19 -9.76
C MET A 134 -6.09 3.03 -9.04
N LEU A 135 -7.09 2.40 -8.40
CA LEU A 135 -8.12 3.11 -7.66
C LEU A 135 -7.53 3.89 -6.48
N ARG A 136 -6.59 3.31 -5.72
CA ARG A 136 -5.87 4.02 -4.65
C ARG A 136 -5.14 5.25 -5.20
N THR A 137 -4.44 5.09 -6.33
CA THR A 137 -3.59 6.14 -6.90
C THR A 137 -4.42 7.26 -7.55
N ILE A 138 -5.43 6.94 -8.35
CA ILE A 138 -6.33 7.91 -9.00
C ILE A 138 -7.10 8.72 -7.95
N SER A 139 -7.59 8.04 -6.90
CA SER A 139 -8.30 8.72 -5.80
C SER A 139 -7.41 9.78 -5.13
N ALA A 140 -6.12 9.50 -4.99
CA ALA A 140 -5.13 10.37 -4.34
C ALA A 140 -4.63 11.54 -5.19
N GLN A 141 -4.88 11.58 -6.50
CA GLN A 141 -4.42 12.68 -7.36
C GLN A 141 -4.92 14.04 -6.84
N LEU A 142 -4.00 14.98 -6.61
CA LEU A 142 -4.29 16.39 -6.28
C LEU A 142 -5.16 16.62 -5.02
N VAL A 143 -5.24 15.64 -4.11
CA VAL A 143 -6.01 15.75 -2.86
C VAL A 143 -5.22 15.15 -1.70
N ASN A 144 -5.65 15.43 -0.46
CA ASN A 144 -5.06 14.76 0.70
C ASN A 144 -5.53 13.29 0.80
N LEU A 145 -4.75 12.46 1.51
CA LEU A 145 -5.00 11.02 1.61
C LEU A 145 -6.29 10.67 2.36
N ALA A 146 -6.73 11.48 3.33
CA ALA A 146 -7.98 11.25 4.05
C ALA A 146 -9.20 11.44 3.13
N TRP A 147 -9.18 12.46 2.27
CA TRP A 147 -10.23 12.67 1.27
C TRP A 147 -10.19 11.59 0.17
N ALA A 148 -9.00 11.18 -0.25
CA ALA A 148 -8.84 10.07 -1.19
C ALA A 148 -9.42 8.77 -0.62
N ALA A 149 -9.18 8.47 0.66
CA ALA A 149 -9.77 7.31 1.33
C ALA A 149 -11.29 7.43 1.45
N THR A 150 -11.81 8.61 1.78
CA THR A 150 -13.26 8.85 1.88
C THR A 150 -13.99 8.59 0.57
N THR A 151 -13.52 9.18 -0.53
CA THR A 151 -14.13 8.99 -1.86
C THR A 151 -13.98 7.55 -2.35
N ARG A 152 -12.81 6.93 -2.16
CA ARG A 152 -12.57 5.53 -2.48
C ARG A 152 -13.48 4.58 -1.70
N ARG A 153 -13.68 4.83 -0.40
CA ARG A 153 -14.62 4.06 0.43
C ARG A 153 -16.04 4.09 -0.15
N ARG A 154 -16.53 5.28 -0.53
CA ARG A 154 -17.88 5.42 -1.12
C ARG A 154 -18.02 4.64 -2.42
N LEU A 155 -16.99 4.67 -3.28
CA LEU A 155 -16.96 3.85 -4.50
C LEU A 155 -17.01 2.36 -4.17
N ALA A 156 -16.20 1.93 -3.20
CA ALA A 156 -16.16 0.55 -2.76
C ALA A 156 -17.51 0.08 -2.19
N GLU A 157 -18.17 0.89 -1.36
CA GLU A 157 -19.47 0.58 -0.79
C GLU A 157 -20.59 0.57 -1.84
N ALA A 158 -20.56 1.49 -2.81
CA ALA A 158 -21.58 1.59 -3.85
C ALA A 158 -21.48 0.49 -4.90
N PHE A 159 -20.26 0.13 -5.32
CA PHE A 159 -20.04 -0.70 -6.50
C PHE A 159 -19.21 -1.96 -6.24
N GLY A 160 -18.65 -2.11 -5.05
CA GLY A 160 -17.92 -3.32 -4.68
C GLY A 160 -18.81 -4.47 -4.24
N ILE A 161 -18.17 -5.59 -3.95
CA ILE A 161 -18.79 -6.80 -3.41
C ILE A 161 -18.12 -7.10 -2.08
N ARG A 162 -18.87 -7.00 -0.98
CA ARG A 162 -18.35 -7.33 0.35
C ARG A 162 -18.20 -8.85 0.47
N ARG A 163 -16.97 -9.29 0.75
CA ARG A 163 -16.59 -10.70 0.94
C ARG A 163 -16.28 -10.94 2.42
N PRO A 164 -17.00 -11.83 3.12
CA PRO A 164 -16.59 -12.25 4.46
C PRO A 164 -15.34 -13.13 4.36
N VAL A 165 -14.42 -13.01 5.33
CA VAL A 165 -13.24 -13.87 5.46
C VAL A 165 -12.74 -13.85 6.90
N GLY A 166 -12.42 -15.04 7.43
CA GLY A 166 -11.96 -15.21 8.81
C GLY A 166 -12.91 -14.53 9.79
N SER A 167 -12.37 -13.62 10.58
CA SER A 167 -13.08 -12.82 11.59
C SER A 167 -13.69 -11.51 11.05
N GLY A 168 -13.50 -11.20 9.77
CA GLY A 168 -13.86 -9.91 9.19
C GLY A 168 -14.37 -9.98 7.75
N TRP A 169 -14.03 -8.96 6.98
CA TRP A 169 -14.50 -8.78 5.61
C TRP A 169 -13.56 -7.88 4.82
N VAL A 170 -13.66 -7.95 3.49
CA VAL A 170 -12.99 -7.04 2.55
C VAL A 170 -13.92 -6.77 1.37
N ILE A 171 -13.76 -5.65 0.68
CA ILE A 171 -14.53 -5.34 -0.52
C ILE A 171 -13.70 -5.68 -1.76
N ASP A 172 -14.26 -6.56 -2.57
CA ASP A 172 -13.80 -6.88 -3.92
C ASP A 172 -14.30 -5.83 -4.91
N ILE A 173 -13.41 -5.29 -5.73
CA ILE A 173 -13.73 -4.39 -6.84
C ILE A 173 -13.52 -5.16 -8.13
N ASP A 174 -14.61 -5.66 -8.69
CA ASP A 174 -14.58 -6.37 -9.96
C ASP A 174 -14.38 -5.36 -11.11
N PRO A 175 -13.27 -5.44 -11.88
CA PRO A 175 -13.04 -4.58 -13.03
C PRO A 175 -14.18 -4.65 -14.06
N ALA A 176 -14.81 -5.81 -14.26
CA ALA A 176 -15.92 -5.95 -15.20
C ALA A 176 -17.13 -5.12 -14.78
N ARG A 177 -17.43 -5.09 -13.47
CA ARG A 177 -18.50 -4.26 -12.91
C ARG A 177 -18.17 -2.78 -13.07
N ILE A 178 -16.95 -2.36 -12.75
CA ILE A 178 -16.55 -0.96 -12.87
C ILE A 178 -16.53 -0.48 -14.33
N ALA A 179 -16.12 -1.34 -15.28
CA ALA A 179 -16.07 -1.02 -16.71
C ALA A 179 -17.45 -0.69 -17.31
N ALA A 180 -18.51 -1.22 -16.71
CA ALA A 180 -19.90 -1.05 -17.13
C ALA A 180 -20.61 0.16 -16.48
N ILE A 181 -19.99 0.82 -15.50
CA ILE A 181 -20.58 1.96 -14.79
C ILE A 181 -20.50 3.23 -15.65
N ASP A 182 -21.56 4.05 -15.59
CA ASP A 182 -21.51 5.41 -16.12
C ASP A 182 -20.57 6.27 -15.24
N PRO A 183 -19.54 6.92 -15.82
CA PRO A 183 -18.68 7.84 -15.06
C PRO A 183 -19.45 8.89 -14.23
N ASP A 184 -20.65 9.32 -14.62
CA ASP A 184 -21.43 10.28 -13.84
C ASP A 184 -21.93 9.69 -12.49
N ASP A 185 -22.13 8.37 -12.40
CA ASP A 185 -22.46 7.70 -11.13
C ASP A 185 -21.26 7.72 -10.15
N ILE A 186 -20.04 7.52 -10.66
CA ILE A 186 -18.82 7.64 -9.84
C ILE A 186 -18.58 9.10 -9.43
N LYS A 187 -18.85 10.05 -10.33
CA LYS A 187 -18.78 11.49 -10.04
C LYS A 187 -19.76 11.89 -8.93
N ALA A 188 -20.96 11.30 -8.88
CA ALA A 188 -21.93 11.51 -7.80
C ALA A 188 -21.37 11.12 -6.41
N LEU A 189 -20.36 10.25 -6.35
CA LEU A 189 -19.63 9.89 -5.12
C LEU A 189 -18.52 10.89 -4.74
N GLN A 190 -18.56 12.10 -5.33
CA GLN A 190 -17.65 13.21 -5.12
C GLN A 190 -16.24 13.01 -5.72
N PHE A 191 -16.12 12.15 -6.72
CA PHE A 191 -14.97 12.19 -7.64
C PHE A 191 -15.13 13.34 -8.64
N THR A 192 -14.01 13.86 -9.15
CA THR A 192 -14.07 14.75 -10.32
C THR A 192 -14.47 13.94 -11.56
N GLY A 193 -15.08 14.59 -12.55
CA GLY A 193 -15.44 13.90 -13.80
C GLY A 193 -14.24 13.28 -14.53
N ALA A 194 -13.06 13.90 -14.42
CA ALA A 194 -11.82 13.34 -14.97
C ALA A 194 -11.41 12.03 -14.27
N LYS A 195 -11.45 11.99 -12.93
CA LYS A 195 -11.15 10.77 -12.16
C LYS A 195 -12.16 9.67 -12.43
N ALA A 196 -13.44 10.00 -12.49
CA ALA A 196 -14.49 9.03 -12.78
C ALA A 196 -14.27 8.35 -14.14
N ARG A 197 -14.00 9.13 -15.20
CA ARG A 197 -13.67 8.60 -16.53
C ARG A 197 -12.38 7.77 -16.52
N ALA A 198 -11.36 8.21 -15.79
CA ALA A 198 -10.10 7.47 -15.66
C ALA A 198 -10.32 6.09 -15.01
N ILE A 199 -11.08 6.03 -13.91
CA ILE A 199 -11.42 4.77 -13.20
C ILE A 199 -12.12 3.79 -14.16
N VAL A 200 -13.14 4.23 -14.90
CA VAL A 200 -13.85 3.39 -15.88
C VAL A 200 -12.92 2.97 -17.03
N SER A 201 -12.07 3.88 -17.53
CA SER A 201 -11.12 3.59 -18.62
C SER A 201 -10.08 2.54 -18.22
N VAL A 202 -9.60 2.60 -16.98
CA VAL A 202 -8.69 1.62 -16.39
C VAL A 202 -9.38 0.27 -16.23
N ALA A 203 -10.60 0.26 -15.70
CA ALA A 203 -11.37 -0.98 -15.55
C ALA A 203 -11.58 -1.67 -16.90
N ARG A 204 -11.92 -0.90 -17.96
CA ARG A 204 -11.98 -1.42 -19.34
C ARG A 204 -10.64 -1.95 -19.81
N ALA A 205 -9.53 -1.22 -19.57
CA ALA A 205 -8.20 -1.70 -19.92
C ALA A 205 -7.81 -3.02 -19.24
N ILE A 206 -8.25 -3.25 -18.00
CA ILE A 206 -8.05 -4.52 -17.29
C ILE A 206 -8.92 -5.62 -17.93
N VAL A 207 -10.20 -5.35 -18.19
CA VAL A 207 -11.13 -6.32 -18.81
C VAL A 207 -10.66 -6.74 -20.20
N ASP A 208 -10.17 -5.80 -21.00
CA ASP A 208 -9.66 -6.03 -22.35
C ASP A 208 -8.26 -6.69 -22.37
N GLY A 209 -7.64 -6.92 -21.20
CA GLY A 209 -6.29 -7.51 -21.08
C GLY A 209 -5.13 -6.57 -21.38
N ARG A 210 -5.38 -5.27 -21.58
CA ARG A 210 -4.33 -4.25 -21.79
C ARG A 210 -3.54 -3.95 -20.51
N LEU A 211 -4.20 -4.08 -19.35
CA LEU A 211 -3.59 -4.05 -18.02
C LEU A 211 -3.74 -5.42 -17.35
N ASP A 212 -3.04 -6.41 -17.87
CA ASP A 212 -2.92 -7.73 -17.25
C ASP A 212 -1.76 -7.76 -16.23
N ALA A 213 -2.01 -8.28 -15.03
CA ALA A 213 -1.03 -8.28 -13.95
C ALA A 213 0.21 -9.12 -14.28
N ALA A 214 0.05 -10.29 -14.92
CA ALA A 214 1.17 -11.15 -15.29
C ALA A 214 2.00 -10.52 -16.42
N ALA A 215 1.35 -9.94 -17.41
CA ALA A 215 2.03 -9.20 -18.49
C ALA A 215 2.77 -7.97 -17.97
N MET A 216 2.19 -7.25 -17.00
CA MET A 216 2.87 -6.12 -16.34
C MET A 216 4.07 -6.59 -15.51
N ALA A 217 3.98 -7.73 -14.82
CA ALA A 217 5.11 -8.27 -14.06
C ALA A 217 6.28 -8.69 -14.96
N ALA A 218 6.01 -9.19 -16.16
CA ALA A 218 7.02 -9.63 -17.14
C ALA A 218 7.62 -8.50 -17.99
N ALA A 219 6.94 -7.35 -18.10
CA ALA A 219 7.42 -6.22 -18.88
C ALA A 219 8.47 -5.38 -18.13
N ASP A 220 9.29 -4.65 -18.90
CA ASP A 220 10.22 -3.67 -18.34
C ASP A 220 9.48 -2.40 -17.87
N THR A 221 10.14 -1.63 -17.00
CA THR A 221 9.57 -0.41 -16.41
C THR A 221 9.14 0.63 -17.46
N PRO A 222 9.94 0.95 -18.51
CA PRO A 222 9.53 1.87 -19.57
C PRO A 222 8.29 1.42 -20.35
N GLU A 223 8.17 0.14 -20.69
CA GLU A 223 7.01 -0.45 -21.35
C GLU A 223 5.75 -0.30 -20.51
N ILE A 224 5.82 -0.67 -19.24
CA ILE A 224 4.68 -0.57 -18.32
C ILE A 224 4.24 0.89 -18.19
N ARG A 225 5.20 1.82 -18.03
CA ARG A 225 4.90 3.26 -17.98
C ARG A 225 4.14 3.72 -19.22
N ARG A 226 4.62 3.36 -20.41
CA ARG A 226 3.95 3.71 -21.68
C ARG A 226 2.54 3.15 -21.77
N ARG A 227 2.32 1.91 -21.34
CA ARG A 227 0.98 1.30 -21.30
C ARG A 227 0.05 2.02 -20.33
N LEU A 228 0.54 2.37 -19.14
CA LEU A 228 -0.23 3.10 -18.14
C LEU A 228 -0.61 4.49 -18.65
N THR A 229 0.35 5.26 -19.18
CA THR A 229 0.10 6.64 -19.63
C THR A 229 -0.66 6.76 -20.94
N ALA A 230 -0.80 5.66 -21.70
CA ALA A 230 -1.71 5.59 -22.83
C ALA A 230 -3.20 5.60 -22.40
N ILE A 231 -3.50 5.38 -21.12
CA ILE A 231 -4.87 5.38 -20.60
C ILE A 231 -5.29 6.82 -20.27
N PRO A 232 -6.42 7.32 -20.79
CA PRO A 232 -6.88 8.68 -20.51
C PRO A 232 -7.03 8.95 -19.01
N GLY A 233 -6.41 10.03 -18.53
CA GLY A 233 -6.42 10.42 -17.12
C GLY A 233 -5.31 9.80 -16.26
N ILE A 234 -4.43 8.99 -16.86
CA ILE A 234 -3.25 8.43 -16.21
C ILE A 234 -2.00 9.15 -16.74
N GLY A 235 -1.31 9.88 -15.87
CA GLY A 235 -0.05 10.56 -16.19
C GLY A 235 1.15 9.93 -15.47
N ASP A 236 2.34 10.50 -15.68
CA ASP A 236 3.60 9.98 -15.12
C ASP A 236 3.57 9.83 -13.61
N TRP A 237 2.99 10.79 -12.88
CA TRP A 237 2.83 10.70 -11.43
C TRP A 237 2.05 9.46 -10.99
N THR A 238 0.98 9.10 -11.71
CA THR A 238 0.21 7.89 -11.42
C THR A 238 0.97 6.64 -11.83
N ALA A 239 1.64 6.67 -12.97
CA ALA A 239 2.45 5.55 -13.43
C ALA A 239 3.60 5.22 -12.46
N ASP A 240 4.31 6.23 -11.96
CA ASP A 240 5.37 6.08 -10.94
C ASP A 240 4.87 5.35 -9.71
N TRP A 241 3.74 5.80 -9.16
CA TRP A 241 3.18 5.19 -7.96
C TRP A 241 2.65 3.78 -8.20
N VAL A 242 2.09 3.49 -9.37
CA VAL A 242 1.65 2.13 -9.73
C VAL A 242 2.85 1.19 -9.90
N LEU A 243 3.92 1.65 -10.56
CA LEU A 243 5.17 0.90 -10.68
C LEU A 243 5.78 0.61 -9.31
N ALA A 244 5.89 1.63 -8.46
CA ALA A 244 6.50 1.53 -7.14
C ALA A 244 5.66 0.68 -6.16
N ARG A 245 4.37 1.01 -5.99
CA ARG A 245 3.51 0.40 -4.97
C ARG A 245 2.70 -0.78 -5.46
N GLY A 246 2.50 -0.93 -6.76
CA GLY A 246 1.81 -2.09 -7.34
C GLY A 246 2.79 -3.23 -7.63
N LEU A 247 3.90 -2.91 -8.29
CA LEU A 247 4.84 -3.89 -8.83
C LEU A 247 6.17 -3.96 -8.08
N GLY A 248 6.39 -3.12 -7.07
CA GLY A 248 7.66 -3.09 -6.33
C GLY A 248 8.85 -2.63 -7.17
N ARG A 249 8.61 -1.92 -8.28
CA ARG A 249 9.71 -1.47 -9.16
C ARG A 249 10.52 -0.36 -8.48
N PRO A 250 11.84 -0.28 -8.73
CA PRO A 250 12.71 0.74 -8.14
C PRO A 250 12.53 2.10 -8.84
N VAL A 251 11.35 2.69 -8.66
CA VAL A 251 10.96 3.97 -9.28
C VAL A 251 10.69 4.99 -8.18
N VAL A 252 11.31 6.16 -8.31
CA VAL A 252 11.02 7.32 -7.46
C VAL A 252 9.89 8.12 -8.08
N ALA A 253 8.83 8.40 -7.32
CA ALA A 253 7.73 9.27 -7.77
C ALA A 253 8.13 10.76 -7.71
N THR A 254 9.03 11.17 -8.60
CA THR A 254 9.69 12.50 -8.56
C THR A 254 8.74 13.69 -8.66
N GLY A 255 7.59 13.50 -9.33
CA GLY A 255 6.53 14.52 -9.43
C GLY A 255 5.67 14.65 -8.16
N ASP A 256 5.80 13.75 -7.20
CA ASP A 256 4.98 13.72 -5.99
C ASP A 256 5.40 14.80 -4.98
N LEU A 257 4.45 15.59 -4.49
CA LEU A 257 4.73 16.66 -3.55
C LEU A 257 5.25 16.14 -2.20
N GLY A 258 4.78 14.98 -1.75
CA GLY A 258 5.27 14.34 -0.53
C GLY A 258 6.72 13.90 -0.71
N VAL A 259 7.04 13.21 -1.81
CA VAL A 259 8.42 12.80 -2.13
C VAL A 259 9.34 14.01 -2.25
N ARG A 260 8.91 15.06 -2.98
CA ARG A 260 9.68 16.31 -3.12
C ARG A 260 9.97 16.95 -1.76
N LYS A 261 8.98 17.02 -0.86
CA LYS A 261 9.17 17.56 0.50
C LYS A 261 10.09 16.69 1.34
N ALA A 262 9.97 15.37 1.24
CA ALA A 262 10.78 14.43 2.00
C ALA A 262 12.26 14.50 1.57
N VAL A 263 12.52 14.50 0.26
CA VAL A 263 13.87 14.65 -0.30
C VAL A 263 14.44 16.03 0.00
N ALA A 264 13.64 17.10 -0.15
CA ALA A 264 14.05 18.46 0.22
C ALA A 264 14.49 18.55 1.69
N ARG A 265 13.70 17.99 2.61
CA ARG A 265 14.03 17.98 4.04
C ARG A 265 15.29 17.18 4.34
N ALA A 266 15.53 16.10 3.60
CA ALA A 266 16.65 15.21 3.83
C ALA A 266 17.98 15.73 3.23
N TYR A 267 17.94 16.41 2.08
CA TYR A 267 19.14 16.75 1.29
C TYR A 267 19.30 18.24 0.94
N HIS A 268 18.27 19.08 1.14
CA HIS A 268 18.23 20.47 0.61
C HIS A 268 17.61 21.46 1.60
N ASP A 269 17.94 21.35 2.89
CA ASP A 269 17.51 22.29 3.95
C ASP A 269 16.00 22.58 3.99
N ALA A 270 15.19 21.60 3.56
CA ALA A 270 13.73 21.67 3.46
C ALA A 270 13.17 22.66 2.40
N GLU A 271 14.00 23.20 1.50
CA GLU A 271 13.53 23.97 0.35
C GLU A 271 12.95 23.03 -0.73
N ILE A 272 11.69 23.23 -1.13
CA ILE A 272 11.01 22.32 -2.06
C ILE A 272 11.64 22.43 -3.46
N ILE A 273 12.40 21.40 -3.83
CA ILE A 273 13.07 21.27 -5.13
C ILE A 273 12.14 20.81 -6.26
N SER A 274 12.59 20.97 -7.51
CA SER A 274 11.86 20.52 -8.71
C SER A 274 11.87 19.00 -8.88
N ALA A 275 10.96 18.44 -9.70
CA ALA A 275 10.94 17.00 -9.98
C ALA A 275 12.24 16.51 -10.64
N ALA A 276 12.82 17.31 -11.55
CA ALA A 276 14.10 17.00 -12.18
C ALA A 276 15.26 16.98 -11.17
N GLU A 277 15.17 17.81 -10.13
CA GLU A 277 16.18 17.87 -9.07
C GLU A 277 16.03 16.75 -8.06
N VAL A 278 14.80 16.32 -7.76
CA VAL A 278 14.57 15.05 -7.05
C VAL A 278 15.21 13.92 -7.82
N ALA A 279 14.93 13.80 -9.12
CA ALA A 279 15.48 12.74 -9.96
C ALA A 279 17.02 12.69 -9.92
N ARG A 280 17.70 13.85 -9.96
CA ARG A 280 19.16 13.92 -9.81
C ARG A 280 19.63 13.55 -8.41
N THR A 281 18.96 14.05 -7.37
CA THR A 281 19.31 13.80 -5.96
C THR A 281 19.18 12.32 -5.61
N THR A 282 18.22 11.62 -6.20
CA THR A 282 17.92 10.22 -5.90
C THR A 282 18.47 9.25 -6.94
N ALA A 283 19.29 9.70 -7.89
CA ALA A 283 19.76 8.89 -9.02
C ALA A 283 20.60 7.69 -8.57
N HIS A 284 21.32 7.80 -7.44
CA HIS A 284 22.15 6.74 -6.88
C HIS A 284 21.35 5.68 -6.09
N TRP A 285 20.05 5.88 -5.84
CA TRP A 285 19.27 4.92 -5.04
C TRP A 285 19.10 3.57 -5.71
N GLY A 286 19.16 3.50 -7.05
CA GLY A 286 19.10 2.24 -7.81
C GLY A 286 17.95 1.33 -7.37
N GLU A 287 18.24 0.04 -7.18
CA GLU A 287 17.26 -0.97 -6.74
C GLU A 287 16.61 -0.67 -5.37
N ALA A 288 17.23 0.18 -4.53
CA ALA A 288 16.71 0.57 -3.23
C ALA A 288 15.75 1.78 -3.29
N ALA A 289 15.41 2.28 -4.48
CA ALA A 289 14.60 3.49 -4.65
C ALA A 289 13.24 3.44 -3.92
N LEU A 290 12.55 2.29 -3.93
CA LEU A 290 11.28 2.14 -3.22
C LEU A 290 11.45 2.24 -1.70
N ASP A 291 12.47 1.58 -1.18
CA ASP A 291 12.75 1.56 0.26
C ASP A 291 13.20 2.93 0.76
N ALA A 292 14.13 3.57 0.03
CA ALA A 292 14.64 4.90 0.34
C ALA A 292 13.52 5.96 0.30
N GLN A 293 12.68 5.98 -0.75
CA GLN A 293 11.58 6.94 -0.80
C GLN A 293 10.55 6.69 0.31
N THR A 294 10.28 5.43 0.66
CA THR A 294 9.34 5.09 1.75
C THR A 294 9.88 5.53 3.10
N LEU A 295 11.17 5.33 3.35
CA LEU A 295 11.86 5.79 4.55
C LEU A 295 11.80 7.32 4.68
N LEU A 296 12.07 8.06 3.61
CA LEU A 296 12.01 9.52 3.70
C LEU A 296 10.57 10.01 3.91
N LEU A 297 9.57 9.40 3.26
CA LEU A 297 8.17 9.75 3.46
C LEU A 297 7.70 9.53 4.90
N SER A 298 8.20 8.51 5.61
CA SER A 298 7.83 8.29 7.02
C SER A 298 8.30 9.43 7.94
N THR A 299 9.36 10.16 7.56
CA THR A 299 9.83 11.32 8.31
C THR A 299 8.82 12.49 8.33
N LEU A 300 7.98 12.61 7.30
CA LEU A 300 6.97 13.66 7.21
C LEU A 300 5.80 13.40 8.17
N GLY A 301 5.48 12.13 8.43
CA GLY A 301 4.47 11.72 9.41
C GLY A 301 4.95 11.90 10.86
N ALA A 302 6.22 11.58 11.12
CA ALA A 302 6.83 11.73 12.45
C ALA A 302 6.94 13.21 12.88
N ALA A 303 7.27 14.12 11.96
CA ALA A 303 7.36 15.56 12.22
C ALA A 303 6.01 16.22 12.56
N GLY A 304 4.88 15.61 12.18
CA GLY A 304 3.54 16.07 12.55
C GLY A 304 3.08 15.61 13.95
N ALA A 305 3.75 14.61 14.54
CA ALA A 305 3.39 14.04 15.83
C ALA A 305 3.96 14.82 17.03
N GLU A 306 5.03 15.61 16.84
CA GLU A 306 5.60 16.47 17.89
C GLU A 306 4.68 17.63 18.31
N GLY A 307 3.62 17.92 17.53
CA GLY A 307 2.59 18.91 17.86
C GLY A 307 1.20 18.35 18.15
N ALA A 308 1.00 17.02 18.09
CA ALA A 308 -0.32 16.41 18.22
C ALA A 308 -0.30 15.29 19.27
N THR A 309 -0.73 15.64 20.49
CA THR A 309 -0.99 14.66 21.54
C THR A 309 -2.04 13.64 21.07
N PRO A 310 -1.78 12.32 21.11
CA PRO A 310 -2.75 11.32 20.66
C PRO A 310 -4.00 11.31 21.56
N ARG A 311 -5.15 11.69 21.01
CA ARG A 311 -6.46 11.70 21.68
C ARG A 311 -7.06 10.31 21.96
N LEU A 312 -6.33 9.21 21.71
CA LEU A 312 -6.86 7.84 21.80
C LEU A 312 -6.79 7.20 23.20
N ALA A 313 -6.25 7.88 24.22
CA ALA A 313 -6.11 7.30 25.57
C ALA A 313 -7.28 7.58 26.54
N ARG A 314 -8.31 8.36 26.18
CA ARG A 314 -9.34 8.80 27.16
C ARG A 314 -10.68 8.06 27.16
N LYS A 315 -10.92 7.08 26.28
CA LYS A 315 -12.23 6.41 26.21
C LYS A 315 -12.35 5.06 26.93
N ARG A 316 -11.31 4.61 27.65
CA ARG A 316 -11.34 3.35 28.44
C ARG A 316 -11.55 3.53 29.95
N ALA A 317 -11.78 4.75 30.45
CA ALA A 317 -11.95 5.02 31.88
C ALA A 317 -13.36 5.54 32.27
N ALA A 318 -14.36 5.44 31.40
CA ALA A 318 -15.73 5.85 31.70
C ALA A 318 -16.73 4.75 31.32
N ALA A 319 -16.72 3.67 32.08
CA ALA A 319 -17.79 2.68 32.12
C ALA A 319 -17.87 2.12 33.54
N THR A 320 -18.49 2.89 34.44
CA THR A 320 -18.98 2.37 35.73
C THR A 320 -20.38 1.76 35.48
N PRO A 321 -20.71 0.57 36.00
CA PRO A 321 -22.04 -0.01 35.82
C PRO A 321 -23.10 0.77 36.61
N PRO A 322 -24.38 0.73 36.20
CA PRO A 322 -25.45 1.42 36.92
C PRO A 322 -25.80 0.71 38.22
N GLU A 323 -25.87 1.47 39.32
CA GLU A 323 -26.40 1.02 40.61
C GLU A 323 -27.91 0.73 40.52
N GLU A 324 -28.29 -0.40 41.11
CA GLU A 324 -29.67 -0.82 41.33
C GLU A 324 -30.42 0.18 42.20
N LYS A 325 -31.58 0.64 41.72
CA LYS A 325 -32.57 1.36 42.52
C LYS A 325 -33.53 0.36 43.16
N ARG A 326 -33.70 0.45 44.49
CA ARG A 326 -34.99 0.32 45.21
C ARG A 326 -34.82 0.44 46.72
N PRO A 327 -35.86 0.81 47.48
CA PRO A 327 -36.93 1.79 47.22
C PRO A 327 -36.70 3.11 47.96
#